data_AF-A0A954P1L3-F1
#
_entry.id   AF-A0A954P1L3-F1
#
_cell.length_a   1.000
_cell.length_b   1.000
_cell.length_c   1.000
_cell.angle_alpha   90.00
_cell.angle_beta   90.00
_cell.angle_gamma   90.00
#
_symmetry.space_group_name_H-M   'P 1'
#
loop_
_entity.id
_entity.type
_entity.pdbx_description
1 polymer ?
#
loop_
_entity_poly.entity_id
_entity_poly.type
_entity_poly.pdbx_seq_one_letter_code
_entity_poly.pdbx_strand_id
1 'polypeptide(L)'
;MSSDSIESVMQEGRSFPPSPEFSQAANISSMEQYQEMWQRAKDDPAGFWGELAEQNLDWFDKFDSVLDGDMPDTKWFSGGTLNASYQCLDRHLTTWRKNKAAIIWEGEPGDTRVLTYADLHRDVCRLANTLKSLGIGKGDRVTVYMPMVPE
;
A
#
# COMPACT_ATOMS: atom_id res chain seq x y z
N MET A 1 47.58 -4.23 -10.13
CA MET A 1 47.20 -5.13 -9.02
C MET A 1 45.94 -4.54 -8.39
N SER A 2 44.73 -5.08 -8.45
CA SER A 2 44.16 -6.18 -9.24
C SER A 2 42.87 -5.64 -9.89
N SER A 3 42.55 -6.12 -11.09
CA SER A 3 41.24 -5.91 -11.73
C SER A 3 40.48 -7.22 -11.60
N ASP A 4 39.92 -7.50 -10.43
CA ASP A 4 38.98 -8.62 -10.27
C ASP A 4 37.56 -8.10 -10.52
N SER A 5 37.30 -7.75 -11.78
CA SER A 5 35.96 -7.66 -12.31
C SER A 5 35.38 -9.06 -12.37
N ILE A 6 34.36 -9.35 -11.57
CA ILE A 6 33.59 -10.58 -11.68
C ILE A 6 32.83 -10.51 -13.02
N GLU A 7 33.38 -11.13 -14.07
CA GLU A 7 32.66 -11.35 -15.33
C GLU A 7 31.81 -12.62 -15.20
N SER A 8 30.50 -12.43 -14.99
CA SER A 8 29.53 -13.51 -15.09
C SER A 8 29.24 -13.81 -16.57
N VAL A 9 29.89 -14.85 -17.11
CA VAL A 9 29.79 -15.25 -18.54
C VAL A 9 28.55 -16.13 -18.82
N MET A 10 27.85 -16.62 -17.79
CA MET A 10 26.65 -17.44 -17.98
C MET A 10 25.39 -16.56 -18.10
N GLN A 11 24.82 -16.50 -19.30
CA GLN A 11 23.45 -16.03 -19.50
C GLN A 11 22.49 -17.20 -19.28
N GLU A 12 21.84 -17.21 -18.13
CA GLU A 12 20.82 -18.19 -17.75
C GLU A 12 19.50 -17.86 -18.46
N GLY A 13 19.11 -18.65 -19.47
CA GLY A 13 17.91 -18.45 -20.29
C GLY A 13 16.71 -19.32 -19.90
N ARG A 14 16.81 -20.09 -18.81
CA ARG A 14 15.71 -20.95 -18.35
C ARG A 14 14.53 -20.11 -17.86
N SER A 15 13.35 -20.42 -18.36
CA SER A 15 12.08 -19.86 -17.90
C SER A 15 11.34 -20.89 -17.06
N PHE A 16 10.80 -20.45 -15.92
CA PHE A 16 10.04 -21.29 -14.99
C PHE A 16 8.62 -20.75 -14.91
N PRO A 17 7.67 -21.28 -15.70
CA PRO A 17 6.28 -20.84 -15.61
C PRO A 17 5.69 -21.22 -14.25
N PRO A 18 4.76 -20.41 -13.71
CA PRO A 18 3.98 -20.79 -12.54
C PRO A 18 3.21 -22.09 -12.79
N SER A 19 2.91 -22.83 -11.73
CA SER A 19 2.06 -24.00 -11.86
C SER A 19 0.63 -23.59 -12.27
N PRO A 20 -0.10 -24.42 -13.02
CA PRO A 20 -1.48 -24.11 -13.43
C PRO A 20 -2.40 -23.79 -12.24
N GLU A 21 -2.23 -24.51 -11.13
CA GLU A 21 -3.03 -24.32 -9.91
C GLU A 21 -2.78 -22.95 -9.29
N PHE A 22 -1.52 -22.50 -9.27
CA PHE A 22 -1.17 -21.17 -8.77
C PHE A 22 -1.72 -20.06 -9.69
N SER A 23 -1.55 -20.21 -11.01
CA SER A 23 -2.03 -19.23 -11.99
C SER A 23 -3.55 -19.02 -11.94
N GLN A 24 -4.33 -20.09 -11.73
CA GLN A 24 -5.79 -19.99 -11.64
C GLN A 24 -6.27 -19.20 -10.42
N ALA A 25 -5.51 -19.22 -9.32
CA ALA A 25 -5.85 -18.51 -8.08
C ALA A 25 -5.27 -17.09 -8.01
N ALA A 26 -4.44 -16.69 -8.98
CA ALA A 26 -3.78 -15.40 -8.99
C ALA A 26 -4.72 -14.28 -9.46
N ASN A 27 -4.51 -13.06 -8.96
CA ASN A 27 -5.25 -11.87 -9.41
C ASN A 27 -5.04 -11.57 -10.92
N ILE A 28 -3.88 -11.97 -11.46
CA ILE A 28 -3.57 -11.94 -12.88
C ILE A 28 -3.20 -13.36 -13.26
N SER A 29 -4.06 -14.00 -14.02
CA SER A 29 -4.05 -15.46 -14.25
C SER A 29 -3.29 -15.88 -15.51
N SER A 30 -2.99 -14.94 -16.41
CA SER A 30 -2.31 -15.22 -17.68
C SER A 30 -1.42 -14.06 -18.12
N MET A 31 -0.46 -14.37 -19.00
CA MET A 31 0.38 -13.36 -19.65
C MET A 31 -0.42 -12.44 -20.58
N GLU A 32 -1.47 -12.97 -21.20
CA GLU A 32 -2.39 -12.19 -22.04
C GLU A 32 -3.12 -11.13 -21.22
N GLN A 33 -3.71 -11.52 -20.08
CA GLN A 33 -4.37 -10.60 -19.16
C GLN A 33 -3.41 -9.51 -18.65
N TYR A 34 -2.17 -9.90 -18.31
CA TYR A 34 -1.12 -8.95 -17.95
C TYR A 34 -0.84 -7.94 -19.08
N GLN A 35 -0.67 -8.41 -20.31
CA GLN A 35 -0.38 -7.56 -21.47
C GLN A 35 -1.52 -6.59 -21.76
N GLU A 36 -2.78 -7.04 -21.67
CA GLU A 36 -3.96 -6.18 -21.81
C GLU A 36 -3.98 -5.07 -20.76
N MET A 37 -3.79 -5.41 -19.48
CA MET A 37 -3.74 -4.42 -18.39
C MET A 37 -2.58 -3.44 -18.57
N TRP A 38 -1.41 -3.94 -18.96
CA TRP A 38 -0.23 -3.11 -19.19
C TRP A 38 -0.44 -2.14 -20.36
N GLN A 39 -0.99 -2.63 -21.47
CA GLN A 39 -1.26 -1.82 -22.66
C GLN A 39 -2.29 -0.74 -22.35
N ARG A 40 -3.35 -1.09 -21.60
CA ARG A 40 -4.35 -0.12 -21.13
C ARG A 40 -3.73 0.95 -20.22
N ALA A 41 -2.91 0.54 -19.25
CA ALA A 41 -2.24 1.48 -18.35
C ALA A 41 -1.27 2.43 -19.08
N LYS A 42 -0.71 1.98 -20.20
CA LYS A 42 0.17 2.78 -21.06
C LYS A 42 -0.60 3.75 -21.96
N ASP A 43 -1.65 3.26 -22.61
CA ASP A 43 -2.37 4.01 -23.65
C ASP A 43 -3.41 4.97 -23.06
N ASP A 44 -4.01 4.62 -21.92
CA ASP A 44 -4.98 5.43 -21.17
C ASP A 44 -4.67 5.39 -19.66
N PRO A 45 -3.61 6.07 -19.20
CA PRO A 45 -3.22 6.06 -17.79
C PRO A 45 -4.30 6.66 -16.89
N ALA A 46 -4.96 7.74 -17.33
CA ALA A 46 -5.99 8.41 -16.54
C ALA A 46 -7.23 7.52 -16.34
N GLY A 47 -7.71 6.87 -17.40
CA GLY A 47 -8.84 5.95 -17.27
C GLY A 47 -8.49 4.70 -16.47
N PHE A 48 -7.31 4.12 -16.69
CA PHE A 48 -6.86 2.92 -15.96
C PHE A 48 -6.72 3.18 -14.45
N TRP A 49 -5.96 4.21 -14.06
CA TRP A 49 -5.71 4.51 -12.66
C TRP A 49 -6.93 5.13 -11.96
N GLY A 50 -7.75 5.89 -12.70
CA GLY A 50 -9.00 6.43 -12.19
C GLY A 50 -9.97 5.33 -11.75
N GLU A 51 -10.16 4.32 -12.60
CA GLU A 51 -11.01 3.17 -12.28
C GLU A 51 -10.48 2.42 -11.05
N LEU A 52 -9.18 2.12 -11.00
CA LEU A 52 -8.58 1.42 -9.85
C LEU A 52 -8.68 2.24 -8.55
N ALA A 53 -8.51 3.56 -8.63
CA ALA A 53 -8.62 4.44 -7.47
C ALA A 53 -10.04 4.47 -6.91
N GLU A 54 -11.07 4.44 -7.76
CA GLU A 54 -12.48 4.38 -7.34
C GLU A 54 -12.84 3.02 -6.73
N GLN A 55 -12.28 1.92 -7.26
CA GLN A 55 -12.60 0.57 -6.81
C GLN A 55 -11.91 0.20 -5.48
N ASN A 56 -10.71 0.71 -5.24
CA ASN A 56 -9.85 0.22 -4.15
C ASN A 56 -9.73 1.17 -2.95
N LEU A 57 -10.10 2.45 -3.12
CA LEU A 57 -9.96 3.49 -2.09
C LEU A 57 -11.32 4.13 -1.77
N ASP A 58 -11.55 4.38 -0.48
CA ASP A 58 -12.72 5.13 -0.02
C ASP A 58 -12.45 6.63 0.00
N TRP A 59 -13.03 7.38 -0.92
CA TRP A 59 -12.88 8.83 -1.00
C TRP A 59 -13.93 9.53 -0.14
N PHE A 60 -13.53 10.55 0.62
CA PHE A 60 -14.48 11.44 1.28
C PHE A 60 -15.08 12.41 0.26
N ASP A 61 -14.21 13.04 -0.52
CA ASP A 61 -14.56 13.78 -1.72
C ASP A 61 -13.90 13.09 -2.93
N LYS A 62 -14.70 12.78 -3.94
CA LYS A 62 -14.20 12.17 -5.19
C LYS A 62 -13.35 13.20 -5.94
N PHE A 63 -12.27 12.74 -6.58
CA PHE A 63 -11.42 13.59 -7.41
C PHE A 63 -12.14 14.08 -8.68
N ASP A 64 -11.77 15.28 -9.13
CA ASP A 64 -12.27 15.91 -10.35
C ASP A 64 -11.44 15.52 -11.57
N SER A 65 -10.13 15.30 -11.38
CA SER A 65 -9.19 14.88 -12.42
C SER A 65 -8.24 13.81 -11.88
N VAL A 66 -7.94 12.80 -12.70
CA VAL A 66 -7.06 11.69 -12.34
C VAL A 66 -5.59 12.06 -12.49
N LEU A 67 -5.22 12.73 -13.58
CA LEU A 67 -3.83 13.02 -13.92
C LEU A 67 -3.77 14.37 -14.62
N ASP A 68 -3.09 15.33 -13.98
CA ASP A 68 -2.87 16.68 -14.51
C ASP A 68 -1.38 17.02 -14.54
N GLY A 69 -0.98 17.78 -15.57
CA GLY A 69 0.36 18.35 -15.67
C GLY A 69 1.45 17.36 -16.07
N ASP A 70 2.64 17.90 -16.33
CA ASP A 70 3.82 17.17 -16.74
C ASP A 70 4.90 17.23 -15.66
N MET A 71 5.86 16.30 -15.71
CA MET A 71 7.00 16.27 -14.79
C MET A 71 7.74 17.62 -14.80
N PRO A 72 8.06 18.24 -13.64
CA PRO A 72 7.95 17.71 -12.27
C PRO A 72 6.64 18.00 -11.53
N ASP A 73 5.71 18.73 -12.14
CA ASP A 73 4.49 19.25 -11.50
C ASP A 73 3.26 18.35 -11.70
N THR A 74 3.48 17.06 -11.95
CA THR A 74 2.42 16.06 -12.13
C THR A 74 1.58 15.92 -10.87
N LYS A 75 0.26 16.01 -11.01
CA LYS A 75 -0.72 15.83 -9.94
C LYS A 75 -1.61 14.64 -10.24
N TRP A 76 -1.86 13.85 -9.21
CA TRP A 76 -2.76 12.71 -9.27
C TRP A 76 -3.98 12.95 -8.39
N PHE A 77 -5.16 12.63 -8.91
CA PHE A 77 -6.43 12.67 -8.19
C PHE A 77 -6.75 14.05 -7.60
N SER A 78 -6.53 15.11 -8.39
CA SER A 78 -6.82 16.50 -8.03
C SER A 78 -8.28 16.67 -7.59
N GLY A 79 -8.50 17.40 -6.49
CA GLY A 79 -9.83 17.59 -5.88
C GLY A 79 -10.26 16.47 -4.95
N GLY A 80 -9.61 15.29 -5.02
CA GLY A 80 -9.96 14.16 -4.17
C GLY A 80 -9.43 14.31 -2.75
N THR A 81 -10.24 13.88 -1.77
CA THR A 81 -9.83 13.86 -0.36
C THR A 81 -10.00 12.46 0.24
N LEU A 82 -8.97 12.01 0.97
CA LEU A 82 -8.99 10.75 1.71
C LEU A 82 -8.10 10.88 2.96
N ASN A 83 -8.13 9.84 3.80
CA ASN A 83 -7.24 9.73 4.95
C ASN A 83 -6.60 8.33 5.01
N ALA A 84 -5.27 8.27 5.12
CA ALA A 84 -4.55 7.00 5.13
C ALA A 84 -4.95 6.10 6.31
N SER A 85 -5.11 6.65 7.52
CA SER A 85 -5.58 5.88 8.69
C SER A 85 -6.98 5.30 8.43
N TYR A 86 -7.89 6.08 7.83
CA TYR A 86 -9.23 5.60 7.48
C TYR A 86 -9.19 4.41 6.52
N GLN A 87 -8.36 4.48 5.47
CA GLN A 87 -8.17 3.38 4.52
C GLN A 87 -7.58 2.13 5.17
N CYS A 88 -6.64 2.32 6.10
CA CYS A 88 -5.91 1.23 6.73
C CYS A 88 -6.66 0.62 7.92
N LEU A 89 -7.54 1.36 8.60
CA LEU A 89 -8.13 0.95 9.88
C LEU A 89 -9.65 1.11 9.88
N ASP A 90 -10.14 2.35 9.84
CA ASP A 90 -11.53 2.70 10.16
C ASP A 90 -12.54 1.98 9.25
N ARG A 91 -12.28 1.92 7.93
CA ARG A 91 -13.17 1.25 6.97
C ARG A 91 -13.36 -0.24 7.26
N HIS A 92 -12.42 -0.86 7.98
CA HIS A 92 -12.49 -2.28 8.33
C HIS A 92 -13.32 -2.55 9.59
N LEU A 93 -13.54 -1.55 10.45
CA LEU A 93 -14.23 -1.70 11.74
C LEU A 93 -15.71 -2.00 11.63
N THR A 94 -16.34 -1.64 10.52
CA THR A 94 -17.76 -1.92 10.24
C THR A 94 -17.97 -3.26 9.54
N THR A 95 -16.88 -3.98 9.24
CA THR A 95 -16.91 -5.26 8.53
C THR A 95 -16.58 -6.42 9.47
N TRP A 96 -16.65 -7.65 8.96
CA TRP A 96 -16.16 -8.84 9.67
C TRP A 96 -14.69 -8.72 10.13
N ARG A 97 -13.89 -7.84 9.48
CA ARG A 97 -12.48 -7.64 9.81
C ARG A 97 -12.25 -6.91 11.13
N LYS A 98 -13.27 -6.33 11.77
CA LYS A 98 -13.14 -5.64 13.06
C LYS A 98 -12.31 -6.41 14.09
N ASN A 99 -12.60 -7.71 14.24
CA ASN A 99 -11.91 -8.60 15.18
C ASN A 99 -10.84 -9.48 14.49
N LYS A 100 -10.56 -9.27 13.21
CA LYS A 100 -9.46 -9.94 12.51
C LYS A 100 -8.14 -9.36 12.99
N ALA A 101 -7.13 -10.20 13.13
CA ALA A 101 -5.75 -9.76 13.34
C ALA A 101 -5.33 -8.80 12.22
N ALA A 102 -4.93 -7.59 12.61
CA ALA A 102 -4.34 -6.56 11.75
C ALA A 102 -2.80 -6.65 11.79
N ILE A 103 -2.24 -6.79 13.00
CA ILE A 103 -0.81 -7.01 13.21
C ILE A 103 -0.65 -8.29 14.02
N ILE A 104 0.19 -9.19 13.52
CA ILE A 104 0.73 -10.33 14.26
C ILE A 104 2.21 -9.99 14.42
N TRP A 105 2.58 -9.58 15.62
CA TRP A 105 3.94 -9.17 15.95
C TRP A 105 4.64 -10.28 16.72
N GLU A 106 5.89 -10.54 16.35
CA GLU A 106 6.81 -11.44 17.03
C GLU A 106 8.10 -10.68 17.33
N GLY A 107 8.49 -10.62 18.60
CA GLY A 107 9.73 -10.03 19.08
C GLY A 107 10.79 -11.08 19.40
N GLU A 108 12.03 -10.63 19.59
CA GLU A 108 13.13 -11.47 20.10
C GLU A 108 13.19 -11.27 21.62
N PRO A 109 12.97 -12.30 22.48
CA PRO A 109 13.28 -13.72 22.31
C PRO A 109 12.05 -14.66 22.18
N GLY A 110 10.95 -14.20 21.58
CA GLY A 110 9.72 -14.99 21.37
C GLY A 110 8.43 -14.34 21.91
N ASP A 111 8.48 -13.07 22.32
CA ASP A 111 7.28 -12.33 22.67
C ASP A 111 6.35 -12.22 21.46
N THR A 112 5.06 -12.46 21.65
CA THR A 112 4.09 -12.36 20.56
C THR A 112 2.93 -11.48 20.98
N ARG A 113 2.44 -10.68 20.02
CA ARG A 113 1.26 -9.83 20.22
C ARG A 113 0.41 -9.86 18.98
N VAL A 114 -0.88 -10.13 19.15
CA VAL A 114 -1.86 -10.01 18.08
C VAL A 114 -2.72 -8.79 18.37
N LEU A 115 -2.70 -7.82 17.45
CA LEU A 115 -3.57 -6.66 17.48
C LEU A 115 -4.67 -6.87 16.45
N THR A 116 -5.92 -6.85 16.89
CA THR A 116 -7.05 -6.79 15.97
C THR A 116 -7.16 -5.39 15.35
N TYR A 117 -7.93 -5.25 14.27
CA TYR A 117 -8.24 -3.92 13.72
C TYR A 117 -8.87 -3.00 14.77
N ALA A 118 -9.73 -3.52 15.65
CA ALA A 118 -10.34 -2.75 16.73
C ALA A 118 -9.31 -2.30 17.80
N ASP A 119 -8.37 -3.15 18.16
CA ASP A 119 -7.29 -2.79 19.11
C ASP A 119 -6.38 -1.73 18.51
N LEU A 120 -5.95 -1.92 17.27
CA LEU A 120 -5.06 -1.00 16.56
C LEU A 120 -5.72 0.37 16.37
N HIS A 121 -7.00 0.41 15.96
CA HIS A 121 -7.75 1.66 15.86
C HIS A 121 -7.81 2.39 17.21
N ARG A 122 -8.10 1.69 18.32
CA ARG A 122 -8.13 2.30 19.66
C ARG A 122 -6.79 2.95 20.01
N ASP A 123 -5.70 2.23 19.79
CA ASP A 123 -4.36 2.70 20.18
C ASP A 123 -3.90 3.85 19.27
N VAL A 124 -4.18 3.81 17.96
CA VAL A 124 -3.96 4.92 17.02
C VAL A 124 -4.78 6.16 17.40
N CYS A 125 -6.07 6.02 17.74
CA CYS A 125 -6.88 7.15 18.19
C CYS A 125 -6.34 7.76 19.49
N ARG A 126 -5.83 6.94 20.42
CA ARG A 126 -5.22 7.43 21.66
C ARG A 126 -3.99 8.29 21.33
N LEU A 127 -3.07 7.79 20.51
CA LEU A 127 -1.89 8.55 20.08
C LEU A 127 -2.27 9.83 19.34
N ALA A 128 -3.21 9.76 18.39
CA ALA A 128 -3.68 10.92 17.63
C ALA A 128 -4.25 12.02 18.54
N ASN A 129 -5.01 11.66 19.57
CA ASN A 129 -5.53 12.62 20.54
C ASN A 129 -4.41 13.21 21.42
N THR A 130 -3.42 12.40 21.80
CA THR A 130 -2.22 12.91 22.51
C THR A 130 -1.45 13.91 21.65
N LEU A 131 -1.18 13.60 20.37
CA LEU A 131 -0.50 14.53 19.46
C LEU A 131 -1.27 15.84 19.29
N LYS A 132 -2.60 15.77 19.15
CA LYS A 132 -3.46 16.96 19.12
C LYS A 132 -3.35 17.78 20.40
N SER A 133 -3.32 17.13 21.57
CA SER A 133 -3.17 17.83 22.87
C SER A 133 -1.82 18.53 23.02
N LEU A 134 -0.79 18.05 22.32
CA LEU A 134 0.54 18.68 22.23
C LEU A 134 0.59 19.81 21.18
N GLY A 135 -0.53 20.11 20.51
CA GLY A 135 -0.64 21.19 19.54
C GLY A 135 -0.28 20.82 18.10
N ILE A 136 -0.08 19.54 17.79
CA ILE A 136 0.26 19.08 16.43
C ILE A 136 -0.95 19.22 15.50
N GLY A 137 -0.76 19.89 14.36
CA GLY A 137 -1.75 20.14 13.32
C GLY A 137 -1.40 19.56 11.95
N LYS A 138 -2.28 19.79 10.97
CA LYS A 138 -2.06 19.38 9.58
C LYS A 138 -0.87 20.13 8.99
N GLY A 139 0.11 19.40 8.47
CA GLY A 139 1.33 19.96 7.87
C GLY A 139 2.52 19.98 8.81
N ASP A 140 2.32 19.72 10.11
CA ASP A 140 3.42 19.57 11.05
C ASP A 140 4.17 18.26 10.84
N ARG A 141 5.46 18.28 11.18
CA ARG A 141 6.34 17.12 11.06
C ARG A 141 6.55 16.49 12.42
N VAL A 142 6.34 15.18 12.51
CA VAL A 142 6.60 14.37 13.70
C VAL A 142 7.68 13.35 13.34
N THR A 143 8.78 13.36 14.09
CA THR A 143 9.84 12.35 13.94
C THR A 143 9.52 11.15 14.79
N VAL A 144 9.59 9.95 14.19
CA VAL A 144 9.37 8.68 14.87
C VAL A 144 10.71 7.96 14.97
N TYR A 145 11.15 7.67 16.19
CA TYR A 145 12.36 6.89 16.46
C TYR A 145 11.98 5.70 17.34
N MET A 146 11.64 4.59 16.70
CA MET A 146 11.16 3.36 17.34
C MET A 146 11.83 2.13 16.72
N PRO A 147 12.08 1.06 17.49
CA PRO A 147 12.44 -0.25 16.96
C PRO A 147 11.24 -0.92 16.25
N MET A 148 11.41 -2.16 15.79
CA MET A 148 10.34 -2.96 15.16
C MET A 148 9.36 -3.49 16.20
N VAL A 149 8.52 -2.60 16.73
CA VAL A 149 7.52 -2.88 17.78
C VAL A 149 6.11 -2.43 17.33
N PRO A 150 5.02 -2.99 17.89
CA PRO A 150 3.67 -2.78 17.36
C PRO A 150 2.92 -1.55 17.91
N GLU A 151 3.53 -0.73 18.77
CA GLU A 151 2.97 0.49 19.39
C GLU A 151 2.86 1.70 18.45
#